data_AF-A0A174KQD4-F1
#
_entry.id   AF-A0A174KQD4-F1
#
_cell.length_a   1.000
_cell.length_b   1.000
_cell.length_c   1.000
_cell.angle_alpha   90.00
_cell.angle_beta   90.00
_cell.angle_gamma   90.00
#
_symmetry.space_group_name_H-M   'P 1'
#
loop_
_entity.id
_entity.type
_entity.pdbx_description
1 polymer ?
#
loop_
_entity_poly.entity_id
_entity_poly.type
_entity_poly.pdbx_seq_one_letter_code
_entity_poly.pdbx_strand_id
1 'polypeptide(L)'
;MIIDSHEHMMLPTEMQLQMMDAAGIDKTILFCTAPHPEKASSLNALETEMDELYKVLSGSNSIEANIIRQQKNISELISIIRKHPDRFGGFGSVPLGMSFNETQDWITDYIISNSLLGIGEFTPGNEQQILQLDTVFQAIEATEICPVWVHTFSPVTLEGIKLLMDLCERYPQVPVIFGHLGGTNWIEVIKFAKAHKNAYLDLSAAFASIATRMALIELPQRCLFSSDAPYGDPYLYRELVEFVSPSKEIADMALGDNIKELLHL
;
A
#
# COMPACT_ATOMS: atom_id res chain seq x y z
N MET A 1 -11.44 -1.60 16.33
CA MET A 1 -11.62 -2.35 15.08
C MET A 1 -10.23 -2.52 14.52
N ILE A 2 -9.82 -3.72 14.13
CA ILE A 2 -8.50 -3.97 13.57
C ILE A 2 -8.63 -4.00 12.05
N ILE A 3 -7.85 -3.16 11.38
CA ILE A 3 -7.90 -2.97 9.93
C ILE A 3 -6.50 -3.20 9.38
N ASP A 4 -6.32 -4.27 8.61
CA ASP A 4 -5.11 -4.45 7.83
C ASP A 4 -5.13 -3.48 6.64
N SER A 5 -4.23 -2.50 6.65
CA SER A 5 -4.24 -1.40 5.68
C SER A 5 -3.52 -1.71 4.37
N HIS A 6 -2.86 -2.87 4.26
CA HIS A 6 -2.19 -3.31 3.05
C HIS A 6 -2.08 -4.84 3.01
N GLU A 7 -2.98 -5.47 2.25
CA GLU A 7 -2.87 -6.85 1.80
C GLU A 7 -3.14 -6.93 0.30
N HIS A 8 -2.50 -7.87 -0.39
CA HIS A 8 -2.83 -8.20 -1.77
C HIS A 8 -4.02 -9.16 -1.84
N MET A 9 -4.74 -9.12 -2.97
CA MET A 9 -5.78 -10.11 -3.25
C MET A 9 -5.19 -11.52 -3.27
N MET A 10 -5.72 -12.43 -2.45
CA MET A 10 -5.33 -13.83 -2.42
C MET A 10 -6.43 -14.73 -3.01
N LEU A 11 -6.03 -15.89 -3.53
CA LEU A 11 -6.93 -16.85 -4.16
C LEU A 11 -6.74 -18.25 -3.59
N PRO A 12 -7.80 -18.93 -3.10
CA PRO A 12 -9.20 -18.48 -3.08
C PRO A 12 -9.48 -17.43 -1.99
N THR A 13 -10.45 -16.54 -2.21
CA THR A 13 -10.82 -15.46 -1.26
C THR A 13 -11.26 -16.01 0.10
N GLU A 14 -11.83 -17.21 0.15
CA GLU A 14 -12.20 -17.89 1.39
C GLU A 14 -11.00 -18.13 2.31
N MET A 15 -9.82 -18.38 1.74
CA MET A 15 -8.58 -18.52 2.51
C MET A 15 -8.20 -17.19 3.17
N GLN A 16 -8.28 -16.08 2.45
CA GLN A 16 -8.00 -14.74 2.98
C GLN A 16 -8.95 -14.40 4.13
N LEU A 17 -10.25 -14.67 3.98
CA LEU A 17 -11.24 -14.47 5.04
C LEU A 17 -10.93 -15.33 6.29
N GLN A 18 -10.50 -16.58 6.11
CA GLN A 18 -10.09 -17.44 7.23
C GLN A 18 -8.84 -16.91 7.94
N MET A 19 -7.86 -16.39 7.20
CA MET A 19 -6.67 -15.75 7.77
C MET A 19 -7.05 -14.51 8.58
N MET A 20 -7.94 -13.66 8.06
CA MET A 20 -8.47 -12.51 8.77
C MET A 20 -9.16 -12.94 10.07
N ASP A 21 -10.05 -13.92 10.01
CA ASP A 21 -10.80 -14.41 11.19
C ASP A 21 -9.84 -14.99 12.26
N ALA A 22 -8.82 -15.75 11.84
CA ALA A 22 -7.83 -16.32 12.74
C ALA A 22 -6.93 -15.25 13.39
N ALA A 23 -6.59 -14.20 12.65
CA ALA A 23 -5.80 -13.07 13.14
C ALA A 23 -6.65 -12.01 13.87
N GLY A 24 -7.98 -12.14 13.89
CA GLY A 24 -8.91 -11.18 14.47
C GLY A 24 -8.95 -9.84 13.73
N ILE A 25 -8.81 -9.85 12.40
CA ILE A 25 -8.90 -8.69 11.51
C ILE A 25 -10.36 -8.48 11.09
N ASP A 26 -10.88 -7.29 11.40
CA ASP A 26 -12.27 -6.93 11.09
C ASP A 26 -12.43 -6.59 9.60
N LYS A 27 -11.50 -5.80 9.05
CA LYS A 27 -11.50 -5.35 7.65
C LYS A 27 -10.08 -5.32 7.08
N THR A 28 -9.94 -5.53 5.78
CA THR A 28 -8.68 -5.41 5.06
C THR A 28 -8.83 -4.43 3.89
N ILE A 29 -7.82 -3.60 3.65
CA ILE A 29 -7.71 -2.75 2.46
C ILE A 29 -6.90 -3.53 1.41
N LEU A 30 -7.61 -3.99 0.38
CA LEU A 30 -7.04 -4.85 -0.65
C LEU A 30 -6.34 -4.06 -1.74
N PHE A 31 -5.20 -4.60 -2.16
CA PHE A 31 -4.39 -4.15 -3.26
C PHE A 31 -4.40 -5.16 -4.39
N CYS A 32 -4.38 -4.65 -5.62
CA CYS A 32 -4.24 -5.49 -6.80
C CYS A 32 -2.89 -6.24 -6.76
N THR A 33 -2.87 -7.49 -7.20
CA THR A 33 -1.62 -8.24 -7.44
C THR A 33 -1.64 -8.90 -8.81
N ALA A 34 -0.47 -9.27 -9.30
CA ALA A 34 -0.27 -10.15 -10.45
C ALA A 34 0.22 -11.54 -10.01
N PRO A 35 1.27 -11.65 -9.18
CA PRO A 35 1.70 -12.92 -8.63
C PRO A 35 0.76 -13.41 -7.51
N HIS A 36 0.67 -14.74 -7.39
CA HIS A 36 -0.09 -15.47 -6.38
C HIS A 36 0.79 -16.54 -5.69
N PRO A 37 1.83 -16.12 -4.95
CA PRO A 37 2.77 -17.04 -4.29
C PRO A 37 2.08 -17.94 -3.24
N GLU A 38 0.91 -17.56 -2.73
CA GLU A 38 0.11 -18.38 -1.82
C GLU A 38 -0.36 -19.70 -2.45
N LYS A 39 -0.38 -19.79 -3.79
CA LYS A 39 -0.72 -21.01 -4.53
C LYS A 39 0.48 -21.92 -4.76
N ALA A 40 1.70 -21.44 -4.52
CA ALA A 40 2.90 -22.19 -4.80
C ALA A 40 3.02 -23.40 -3.86
N SER A 41 2.96 -24.61 -4.42
CA SER A 41 3.09 -25.87 -3.66
C SER A 41 4.52 -26.44 -3.66
N SER A 42 5.50 -25.71 -4.21
CA SER A 42 6.90 -26.12 -4.30
C SER A 42 7.81 -24.90 -4.44
N LEU A 43 9.10 -25.06 -4.15
CA LEU A 43 10.08 -23.98 -4.30
C LEU A 43 10.14 -23.46 -5.73
N ASN A 44 10.17 -24.34 -6.74
CA ASN A 44 10.22 -23.89 -8.15
C ASN A 44 8.97 -23.10 -8.56
N ALA A 45 7.79 -23.49 -8.05
CA ALA A 45 6.57 -22.72 -8.28
C ALA A 45 6.66 -21.35 -7.61
N LEU A 46 7.19 -21.30 -6.38
CA LEU A 46 7.41 -20.05 -5.66
C LEU A 46 8.43 -19.15 -6.38
N GLU A 47 9.54 -19.71 -6.87
CA GLU A 47 10.54 -18.98 -7.66
C GLU A 47 9.91 -18.33 -8.89
N THR A 48 8.99 -19.02 -9.57
CA THR A 48 8.27 -18.47 -10.73
C THR A 48 7.39 -17.27 -10.34
N GLU A 49 6.65 -17.37 -9.24
CA GLU A 49 5.82 -16.27 -8.73
C GLU A 49 6.68 -15.08 -8.25
N MET A 50 7.83 -15.35 -7.63
CA MET A 50 8.77 -14.32 -7.20
C MET A 50 9.45 -13.61 -8.38
N ASP A 51 9.78 -14.33 -9.45
CA ASP A 51 10.31 -13.72 -10.68
C ASP A 51 9.30 -12.75 -11.32
N GLU A 52 8.00 -13.11 -11.31
CA GLU A 52 6.94 -12.20 -11.75
C GLU A 52 6.82 -10.97 -10.84
N LEU A 53 6.89 -11.16 -9.51
CA LEU A 53 6.93 -10.04 -8.56
C LEU A 53 8.11 -9.11 -8.83
N TYR A 54 9.32 -9.64 -8.98
CA TYR A 54 10.51 -8.81 -9.22
C TYR A 54 10.41 -8.02 -10.51
N LYS A 55 9.75 -8.56 -11.55
CA LYS A 55 9.47 -7.82 -12.79
C LYS A 55 8.47 -6.68 -12.59
N VAL A 56 7.50 -6.83 -11.69
CA VAL A 56 6.56 -5.77 -11.31
C VAL A 56 7.29 -4.70 -10.50
N LEU A 57 8.06 -5.09 -9.49
CA LEU A 57 8.84 -4.19 -8.64
C LEU A 57 9.93 -3.43 -9.42
N SER A 58 10.50 -4.03 -10.47
CA SER A 58 11.46 -3.36 -11.35
C SER A 58 10.81 -2.41 -12.36
N GLY A 59 9.48 -2.26 -12.34
CA GLY A 59 8.74 -1.34 -13.20
C GLY A 59 8.94 -1.58 -14.69
N SER A 60 9.28 -2.80 -15.11
CA SER A 60 9.82 -3.08 -16.45
C SER A 60 8.79 -3.31 -17.55
N ASN A 61 7.50 -3.16 -17.25
CA ASN A 61 6.41 -3.34 -18.23
C ASN A 61 6.16 -2.06 -19.06
N SER A 62 5.68 -2.23 -20.30
CA SER A 62 5.23 -1.08 -21.11
C SER A 62 3.96 -0.46 -20.53
N ILE A 63 3.67 0.79 -20.93
CA ILE A 63 2.47 1.51 -20.47
C ILE A 63 1.20 0.77 -20.91
N GLU A 64 1.15 0.30 -22.16
CA GLU A 64 -0.01 -0.43 -22.71
C GLU A 64 -0.24 -1.76 -21.97
N ALA A 65 0.83 -2.48 -21.67
CA ALA A 65 0.75 -3.72 -20.91
C ALA A 65 0.25 -3.47 -19.47
N ASN A 66 0.71 -2.37 -18.84
CA ASN A 66 0.23 -1.97 -17.53
C ASN A 66 -1.24 -1.54 -17.54
N ILE A 67 -1.68 -0.76 -18.53
CA ILE A 67 -3.09 -0.37 -18.71
C ILE A 67 -3.99 -1.61 -18.75
N ILE A 68 -3.70 -2.58 -19.62
CA ILE A 68 -4.54 -3.78 -19.78
C ILE A 68 -4.57 -4.59 -18.48
N ARG A 69 -3.39 -4.82 -17.87
CA ARG A 69 -3.27 -5.59 -16.64
C ARG A 69 -4.01 -4.93 -15.48
N GLN A 70 -3.83 -3.63 -15.30
CA GLN A 70 -4.42 -2.90 -14.18
C GLN A 70 -5.94 -2.76 -14.31
N GLN A 71 -6.48 -2.57 -15.53
CA GLN A 71 -7.93 -2.63 -15.77
C GLN A 71 -8.53 -3.96 -15.33
N LYS A 72 -7.88 -5.07 -15.71
CA LYS A 72 -8.31 -6.41 -15.30
C LYS A 72 -8.25 -6.57 -13.78
N ASN A 73 -7.13 -6.20 -13.16
CA ASN A 73 -6.92 -6.35 -11.73
C ASN A 73 -7.94 -5.53 -10.90
N ILE A 74 -8.22 -4.29 -11.31
CA ILE A 74 -9.24 -3.45 -10.66
C ILE A 74 -10.62 -4.09 -10.76
N SER A 75 -10.96 -4.66 -11.92
CA SER A 75 -12.24 -5.35 -12.11
C SER A 75 -12.40 -6.55 -11.17
N GLU A 76 -11.32 -7.31 -10.96
CA GLU A 76 -11.29 -8.44 -10.02
C GLU A 76 -11.40 -7.96 -8.56
N LEU A 77 -10.66 -6.91 -8.19
CA LEU A 77 -10.71 -6.26 -6.88
C LEU A 77 -12.13 -5.83 -6.52
N ILE A 78 -12.78 -5.09 -7.42
CA ILE A 78 -14.15 -4.61 -7.22
C ILE A 78 -15.12 -5.78 -7.07
N SER A 79 -14.95 -6.86 -7.84
CA SER A 79 -15.77 -8.06 -7.72
C SER A 79 -15.65 -8.71 -6.34
N ILE A 80 -14.45 -8.76 -5.77
CA ILE A 80 -14.22 -9.30 -4.41
C ILE A 80 -14.84 -8.37 -3.35
N ILE A 81 -14.60 -7.06 -3.44
CA ILE A 81 -15.15 -6.08 -2.50
C ILE A 81 -16.69 -6.14 -2.50
N ARG A 82 -17.33 -6.22 -3.67
CA ARG A 82 -18.80 -6.30 -3.77
C ARG A 82 -19.38 -7.56 -3.12
N LYS A 83 -18.63 -8.66 -3.09
CA LYS A 83 -19.06 -9.91 -2.42
C LYS A 83 -18.91 -9.85 -0.90
N HIS A 84 -17.95 -9.09 -0.40
CA HIS A 84 -17.65 -8.98 1.03
C HIS A 84 -17.40 -7.53 1.47
N PRO A 85 -18.35 -6.59 1.27
CA PRO A 85 -18.11 -5.15 1.48
C PRO A 85 -17.85 -4.80 2.96
N ASP A 86 -18.37 -5.61 3.89
CA ASP A 86 -18.11 -5.44 5.31
C ASP A 86 -16.68 -5.84 5.69
N ARG A 87 -16.05 -6.72 4.90
CA ARG A 87 -14.70 -7.26 5.17
C ARG A 87 -13.61 -6.59 4.34
N PHE A 88 -13.93 -6.05 3.17
CA PHE A 88 -12.92 -5.47 2.27
C PHE A 88 -13.24 -4.04 1.86
N GLY A 89 -12.21 -3.20 1.88
CA GLY A 89 -12.08 -2.01 1.03
C GLY A 89 -10.96 -2.25 0.01
N GLY A 90 -10.61 -1.27 -0.81
CA GLY A 90 -9.47 -1.44 -1.70
C GLY A 90 -8.91 -0.18 -2.31
N PHE A 91 -7.64 -0.28 -2.70
CA PHE A 91 -6.89 0.71 -3.44
C PHE A 91 -6.76 0.25 -4.88
N GLY A 92 -7.04 1.15 -5.82
CA GLY A 92 -6.95 0.86 -7.24
C GLY A 92 -5.60 1.24 -7.81
N SER A 93 -5.09 0.43 -8.72
CA SER A 93 -3.83 0.74 -9.41
C SER A 93 -4.02 1.81 -10.49
N VAL A 94 -3.00 2.64 -10.71
CA VAL A 94 -2.98 3.66 -11.77
C VAL A 94 -1.69 3.49 -12.59
N PRO A 95 -1.77 3.41 -13.94
CA PRO A 95 -0.57 3.25 -14.76
C PRO A 95 0.30 4.51 -14.72
N LEU A 96 1.61 4.33 -14.51
CA LEU A 96 2.57 5.42 -14.66
C LEU A 96 2.85 5.69 -16.15
N GLY A 97 3.18 6.95 -16.47
CA GLY A 97 3.59 7.37 -17.80
C GLY A 97 2.45 7.80 -18.74
N MET A 98 1.19 7.74 -18.30
CA MET A 98 0.07 8.36 -19.00
C MET A 98 0.16 9.89 -18.97
N SER A 99 -0.50 10.56 -19.92
CA SER A 99 -0.65 12.01 -19.85
C SER A 99 -1.55 12.43 -18.69
N PHE A 100 -1.53 13.72 -18.33
CA PHE A 100 -2.38 14.28 -17.28
C PHE A 100 -3.87 13.97 -17.50
N ASN A 101 -4.40 14.26 -18.70
CA ASN A 101 -5.81 14.02 -19.00
C ASN A 101 -6.18 12.53 -18.94
N GLU A 102 -5.33 11.66 -19.52
CA GLU A 102 -5.56 10.20 -19.44
C GLU A 102 -5.52 9.69 -17.99
N THR A 103 -4.67 10.29 -17.14
CA THR A 103 -4.59 9.95 -15.72
C THR A 103 -5.82 10.41 -14.96
N GLN A 104 -6.35 11.60 -15.25
CA GLN A 104 -7.60 12.08 -14.67
C GLN A 104 -8.79 11.20 -15.08
N ASP A 105 -8.89 10.88 -16.36
CA ASP A 105 -9.94 10.01 -16.89
C ASP A 105 -9.86 8.63 -16.23
N TRP A 106 -8.65 8.07 -16.09
CA TRP A 106 -8.45 6.81 -15.39
C TRP A 106 -8.91 6.85 -13.93
N ILE A 107 -8.49 7.87 -13.18
CA ILE A 107 -8.87 8.04 -11.76
C ILE A 107 -10.40 8.14 -11.65
N THR A 108 -11.02 8.94 -12.50
CA THR A 108 -12.49 9.11 -12.51
C THR A 108 -13.21 7.79 -12.82
N ASP A 109 -12.80 7.12 -13.89
CA ASP A 109 -13.52 5.98 -14.45
C ASP A 109 -13.29 4.68 -13.67
N TYR A 110 -12.09 4.47 -13.12
CA TYR A 110 -11.73 3.20 -12.46
C TYR A 110 -11.64 3.30 -10.94
N ILE A 111 -11.31 4.46 -10.38
CA ILE A 111 -11.11 4.63 -8.93
C ILE A 111 -12.37 5.22 -8.28
N ILE A 112 -12.72 6.46 -8.64
CA ILE A 112 -13.82 7.22 -8.02
C ILE A 112 -15.16 6.55 -8.32
N SER A 113 -15.44 6.20 -9.58
CA SER A 113 -16.72 5.59 -9.99
C SER A 113 -17.01 4.25 -9.29
N ASN A 114 -15.97 3.56 -8.80
CA ASN A 114 -16.05 2.29 -8.10
C ASN A 114 -15.88 2.42 -6.58
N SER A 115 -15.81 3.65 -6.06
CA SER A 115 -15.66 3.94 -4.63
C SER A 115 -14.44 3.26 -4.00
N LEU A 116 -13.34 3.16 -4.75
CA LEU A 116 -12.06 2.72 -4.18
C LEU A 116 -11.51 3.83 -3.26
N LEU A 117 -10.88 3.42 -2.17
CA LEU A 117 -10.55 4.30 -1.04
C LEU A 117 -9.23 5.06 -1.22
N GLY A 118 -8.48 4.74 -2.27
CA GLY A 118 -7.18 5.32 -2.58
C GLY A 118 -6.58 4.70 -3.82
N ILE A 119 -5.35 5.10 -4.12
CA ILE A 119 -4.61 4.62 -5.29
C ILE A 119 -3.26 4.01 -4.91
N GLY A 120 -2.91 2.92 -5.57
CA GLY A 120 -1.70 2.14 -5.31
C GLY A 120 -1.94 0.65 -5.52
N GLU A 121 -0.95 -0.20 -5.29
CA GLU A 121 0.42 0.10 -4.87
C GLU A 121 1.20 0.60 -6.09
N PHE A 122 1.87 1.75 -5.97
CA PHE A 122 2.85 2.17 -6.97
C PHE A 122 4.18 1.46 -6.71
N THR A 123 4.66 0.71 -7.69
CA THR A 123 5.95 -0.01 -7.65
C THR A 123 6.98 0.59 -8.63
N PRO A 124 7.46 1.82 -8.41
CA PRO A 124 8.44 2.45 -9.29
C PRO A 124 9.80 1.73 -9.18
N GLY A 125 10.31 1.25 -10.32
CA GLY A 125 11.58 0.53 -10.38
C GLY A 125 12.81 1.41 -10.51
N ASN A 126 12.65 2.73 -10.68
CA ASN A 126 13.74 3.71 -10.76
C ASN A 126 13.23 5.14 -10.48
N GLU A 127 14.16 6.08 -10.33
CA GLU A 127 13.90 7.49 -10.02
C GLU A 127 13.03 8.19 -11.08
N GLN A 128 13.15 7.82 -12.36
CA GLN A 128 12.33 8.40 -13.42
C GLN A 128 10.85 8.02 -13.26
N GLN A 129 10.56 6.81 -12.77
CA GLN A 129 9.19 6.39 -12.46
C GLN A 129 8.65 7.04 -11.18
N ILE A 130 9.50 7.33 -10.20
CA ILE A 130 9.08 8.17 -9.05
C ILE A 130 8.63 9.54 -9.55
N LEU A 131 9.41 10.17 -10.44
CA LEU A 131 9.04 11.48 -11.01
C LEU A 131 7.73 11.46 -11.80
N GLN A 132 7.35 10.32 -12.39
CA GLN A 132 6.05 10.18 -13.08
C GLN A 132 4.85 10.28 -12.14
N LEU A 133 5.04 10.03 -10.83
CA LEU A 133 3.99 10.26 -9.83
C LEU A 133 3.56 11.73 -9.78
N ASP A 134 4.38 12.68 -10.23
CA ASP A 134 3.99 14.08 -10.34
C ASP A 134 2.68 14.28 -11.11
N THR A 135 2.52 13.56 -12.23
CA THR A 135 1.30 13.62 -13.04
C THR A 135 0.12 13.01 -12.30
N VAL A 136 0.34 11.95 -11.54
CA VAL A 136 -0.69 11.31 -10.70
C VAL A 136 -1.15 12.26 -9.60
N PHE A 137 -0.22 12.92 -8.90
CA PHE A 137 -0.55 13.86 -7.82
C PHE A 137 -1.33 15.08 -8.35
N GLN A 138 -0.93 15.63 -9.50
CA GLN A 138 -1.69 16.68 -10.17
C GLN A 138 -3.11 16.21 -10.52
N ALA A 139 -3.26 14.99 -11.04
CA ALA A 139 -4.55 14.44 -11.42
C ALA A 139 -5.47 14.24 -10.19
N ILE A 140 -4.92 13.80 -9.05
CA ILE A 140 -5.65 13.71 -7.78
C ILE A 140 -6.15 15.08 -7.32
N GLU A 141 -5.29 16.11 -7.31
CA GLU A 141 -5.71 17.47 -6.92
C GLU A 141 -6.79 18.05 -7.83
N ALA A 142 -6.76 17.67 -9.12
CA ALA A 142 -7.73 18.11 -10.11
C ALA A 142 -9.02 17.26 -10.13
N THR A 143 -9.09 16.17 -9.35
CA THR A 143 -10.24 15.28 -9.24
C THR A 143 -10.72 15.20 -7.79
N GLU A 144 -10.45 14.09 -7.10
CA GLU A 144 -10.81 13.87 -5.69
C GLU A 144 -9.57 13.46 -4.91
N ILE A 145 -9.32 14.16 -3.80
CA ILE A 145 -8.19 13.87 -2.92
C ILE A 145 -8.40 12.50 -2.28
N CYS A 146 -7.48 11.58 -2.56
CA CYS A 146 -7.41 10.27 -1.93
C CYS A 146 -5.96 9.91 -1.59
N PRO A 147 -5.73 8.96 -0.66
CA PRO A 147 -4.37 8.54 -0.31
C PRO A 147 -3.66 7.83 -1.45
N VAL A 148 -2.35 8.08 -1.55
CA VAL A 148 -1.42 7.46 -2.49
C VAL A 148 -0.52 6.50 -1.73
N TRP A 149 -0.56 5.22 -2.06
CA TRP A 149 0.34 4.22 -1.49
C TRP A 149 1.49 3.94 -2.45
N VAL A 150 2.74 4.18 -2.00
CA VAL A 150 3.94 3.98 -2.82
C VAL A 150 4.88 2.99 -2.15
N HIS A 151 5.33 2.00 -2.91
CA HIS A 151 6.38 1.07 -2.49
C HIS A 151 7.66 1.84 -2.20
N THR A 152 8.21 1.69 -1.00
CA THR A 152 9.47 2.35 -0.61
C THR A 152 10.52 1.40 -0.05
N PHE A 153 10.36 0.09 -0.28
CA PHE A 153 11.42 -0.90 -0.04
C PHE A 153 12.28 -1.10 -1.30
N SER A 154 13.28 -1.97 -1.20
CA SER A 154 14.08 -2.42 -2.36
C SER A 154 13.15 -2.89 -3.50
N PRO A 155 13.31 -2.39 -4.74
CA PRO A 155 14.51 -1.76 -5.30
C PRO A 155 14.59 -0.24 -5.17
N VAL A 156 13.63 0.43 -4.52
CA VAL A 156 13.63 1.89 -4.38
C VAL A 156 14.82 2.35 -3.53
N THR A 157 15.62 3.26 -4.11
CA THR A 157 16.81 3.82 -3.46
C THR A 157 16.42 4.93 -2.49
N LEU A 158 17.37 5.35 -1.63
CA LEU A 158 17.19 6.56 -0.82
C LEU A 158 16.92 7.80 -1.70
N GLU A 159 17.50 7.88 -2.89
CA GLU A 159 17.25 8.99 -3.81
C GLU A 159 15.81 8.95 -4.34
N GLY A 160 15.31 7.78 -4.72
CA GLY A 160 13.90 7.58 -5.07
C GLY A 160 12.95 7.99 -3.93
N ILE A 161 13.27 7.64 -2.69
CA ILE A 161 12.49 8.07 -1.51
C ILE A 161 12.51 9.60 -1.37
N LYS A 162 13.65 10.27 -1.58
CA LYS A 162 13.72 11.74 -1.51
C LYS A 162 12.90 12.42 -2.59
N LEU A 163 12.88 11.88 -3.81
CA LEU A 163 12.01 12.39 -4.87
C LEU A 163 10.51 12.27 -4.49
N LEU A 164 10.14 11.20 -3.78
CA LEU A 164 8.78 11.07 -3.21
C LEU A 164 8.53 12.07 -2.08
N MET A 165 9.53 12.35 -1.24
CA MET A 165 9.45 13.41 -0.22
C MET A 165 9.23 14.78 -0.85
N ASP A 166 9.97 15.11 -1.92
CA ASP A 166 9.79 16.36 -2.67
C ASP A 166 8.37 16.47 -3.28
N LEU A 167 7.79 15.34 -3.72
CA LEU A 167 6.39 15.30 -4.14
C LEU A 167 5.43 15.61 -2.97
N CYS A 168 5.66 15.02 -1.79
CA CYS A 168 4.85 15.29 -0.60
C CYS A 168 4.88 16.77 -0.19
N GLU A 169 6.04 17.44 -0.31
CA GLU A 169 6.18 18.86 -0.03
C GLU A 169 5.45 19.75 -1.06
N ARG A 170 5.47 19.36 -2.34
CA ARG A 170 4.79 20.08 -3.42
C ARG A 170 3.27 19.92 -3.37
N TYR A 171 2.79 18.78 -2.88
CA TYR A 171 1.37 18.42 -2.80
C TYR A 171 0.94 18.11 -1.35
N PRO A 172 0.97 19.11 -0.44
CA PRO A 172 0.78 18.88 1.00
C PRO A 172 -0.63 18.42 1.37
N GLN A 173 -1.60 18.47 0.44
CA GLN A 173 -2.97 18.02 0.66
C GLN A 173 -3.19 16.55 0.32
N VAL A 174 -2.30 15.95 -0.47
CA VAL A 174 -2.41 14.54 -0.87
C VAL A 174 -1.77 13.68 0.21
N PRO A 175 -2.53 12.79 0.89
CA PRO A 175 -1.94 11.83 1.83
C PRO A 175 -1.07 10.83 1.08
N VAL A 176 0.13 10.57 1.58
CA VAL A 176 1.08 9.63 0.99
C VAL A 176 1.47 8.60 2.04
N ILE A 177 1.26 7.32 1.72
CA ILE A 177 1.66 6.19 2.54
C ILE A 177 2.99 5.66 1.99
N PHE A 178 4.04 5.77 2.82
CA PHE A 178 5.36 5.24 2.53
C PHE A 178 5.37 3.76 2.88
N GLY A 179 5.31 2.91 1.85
CA GLY A 179 5.26 1.46 1.95
C GLY A 179 6.45 0.88 2.70
N HIS A 180 6.20 -0.05 3.62
CA HIS A 180 7.26 -0.78 4.34
C HIS A 180 8.21 0.13 5.13
N LEU A 181 7.71 1.26 5.63
CA LEU A 181 8.46 2.25 6.41
C LEU A 181 9.71 2.81 5.69
N GLY A 182 9.82 2.70 4.35
CA GLY A 182 11.05 3.06 3.62
C GLY A 182 12.18 2.02 3.70
N GLY A 183 11.88 0.82 4.20
CA GLY A 183 12.83 -0.27 4.33
C GLY A 183 14.06 0.09 5.11
N THR A 184 15.25 -0.17 4.55
CA THR A 184 16.52 0.14 5.23
C THR A 184 16.73 1.64 5.47
N ASN A 185 15.90 2.51 4.88
CA ASN A 185 15.94 3.97 5.03
C ASN A 185 14.93 4.51 6.08
N TRP A 186 14.35 3.64 6.91
CA TRP A 186 13.30 3.99 7.88
C TRP A 186 13.59 5.20 8.78
N ILE A 187 14.86 5.43 9.15
CA ILE A 187 15.23 6.60 9.96
C ILE A 187 14.91 7.90 9.23
N GLU A 188 15.21 7.99 7.94
CA GLU A 188 14.97 9.18 7.14
C GLU A 188 13.47 9.38 6.87
N VAL A 189 12.74 8.29 6.61
CA VAL A 189 11.28 8.35 6.43
C VAL A 189 10.56 8.79 7.71
N ILE A 190 10.94 8.29 8.89
CA ILE A 190 10.39 8.75 10.17
C ILE A 190 10.69 10.24 10.38
N LYS A 191 11.93 10.70 10.15
CA LYS A 191 12.29 12.13 10.28
C LYS A 191 11.44 13.01 9.35
N PHE A 192 11.24 12.57 8.11
CA PHE A 192 10.42 13.30 7.14
C PHE A 192 8.96 13.38 7.59
N ALA A 193 8.35 12.25 7.98
CA ALA A 193 6.96 12.20 8.42
C ALA A 193 6.70 13.00 9.70
N LYS A 194 7.71 13.21 10.56
CA LYS A 194 7.61 14.13 11.71
C LYS A 194 7.41 15.58 11.30
N ALA A 195 7.98 15.99 10.16
CA ALA A 195 7.88 17.35 9.67
C ALA A 195 6.66 17.57 8.74
N HIS A 196 6.11 16.50 8.16
CA HIS A 196 5.11 16.59 7.09
C HIS A 196 3.82 15.83 7.44
N LYS A 197 2.73 16.57 7.59
CA LYS A 197 1.45 16.02 8.06
C LYS A 197 0.79 15.05 7.08
N ASN A 198 1.12 15.11 5.79
CA ASN A 198 0.55 14.24 4.77
C ASN A 198 1.31 12.92 4.58
N ALA A 199 2.42 12.70 5.30
CA ALA A 199 3.16 11.44 5.24
C ALA A 199 2.69 10.44 6.31
N TYR A 200 2.35 9.24 5.87
CA TYR A 200 1.94 8.09 6.66
C TYR A 200 2.91 6.92 6.48
N LEU A 201 2.97 6.05 7.46
CA LEU A 201 3.97 4.99 7.58
C LEU A 201 3.27 3.64 7.57
N ASP A 202 3.45 2.88 6.49
CA ASP A 202 3.05 1.49 6.42
C ASP A 202 4.03 0.63 7.22
N LEU A 203 3.53 -0.24 8.10
CA LEU A 203 4.34 -1.07 9.00
C LEU A 203 4.60 -2.50 8.49
N SER A 204 4.23 -2.81 7.24
CA SER A 204 4.49 -4.13 6.65
C SER A 204 5.97 -4.34 6.28
N ALA A 205 6.33 -5.56 5.86
CA ALA A 205 7.69 -5.97 5.49
C ALA A 205 8.78 -5.54 6.51
N ALA A 206 8.44 -5.54 7.80
CA ALA A 206 9.33 -5.10 8.86
C ALA A 206 10.50 -6.07 9.03
N PHE A 207 11.69 -5.68 8.59
CA PHE A 207 12.91 -6.48 8.74
C PHE A 207 13.60 -6.31 10.11
N ALA A 208 13.22 -5.29 10.89
CA ALA A 208 13.75 -5.01 12.22
C ALA A 208 12.67 -4.43 13.13
N SER A 209 12.27 -5.16 14.18
CA SER A 209 11.21 -4.75 15.11
C SER A 209 11.46 -3.41 15.81
N ILE A 210 12.73 -3.03 15.97
CA ILE A 210 13.10 -1.71 16.51
C ILE A 210 12.64 -0.55 15.62
N ALA A 211 12.59 -0.74 14.30
CA ALA A 211 12.12 0.29 13.37
C ALA A 211 10.62 0.57 13.60
N THR A 212 9.80 -0.49 13.65
CA THR A 212 8.37 -0.42 14.01
C THR A 212 8.17 0.23 15.39
N ARG A 213 8.95 -0.19 16.40
CA ARG A 213 8.89 0.40 17.74
C ARG A 213 9.17 1.90 17.72
N MET A 214 10.21 2.34 17.00
CA MET A 214 10.56 3.75 16.92
C MET A 214 9.49 4.56 16.17
N ALA A 215 8.92 4.02 15.09
CA ALA A 215 7.83 4.68 14.38
C ALA A 215 6.62 4.90 15.29
N LEU A 216 6.21 3.89 16.06
CA LEU A 216 5.09 3.96 17.00
C LEU A 216 5.33 4.95 18.16
N ILE A 217 6.58 5.09 18.62
CA ILE A 217 6.93 6.07 19.67
C ILE A 217 6.91 7.50 19.12
N GLU A 218 7.48 7.70 17.93
CA GLU A 218 7.71 9.04 17.38
C GLU A 218 6.47 9.60 16.66
N LEU A 219 5.67 8.73 16.03
CA LEU A 219 4.56 9.08 15.15
C LEU A 219 3.36 8.11 15.28
N PRO A 220 2.81 7.89 16.48
CA PRO A 220 1.74 6.92 16.69
C PRO A 220 0.50 7.17 15.80
N GLN A 221 0.18 8.42 15.48
CA GLN A 221 -0.94 8.88 14.65
C GLN A 221 -0.70 8.79 13.13
N ARG A 222 0.49 8.35 12.70
CA ARG A 222 0.84 8.17 11.28
C ARG A 222 1.23 6.73 10.93
N CYS A 223 1.29 5.84 11.92
CA CYS A 223 1.60 4.44 11.70
C CYS A 223 0.36 3.65 11.30
N LEU A 224 0.46 2.81 10.29
CA LEU A 224 -0.62 1.98 9.79
C LEU A 224 -0.20 0.52 9.87
N PHE A 225 -0.98 -0.28 10.61
CA PHE A 225 -0.82 -1.73 10.63
C PHE A 225 -1.14 -2.30 9.24
N SER A 226 -0.22 -3.14 8.78
CA SER A 226 -0.26 -3.76 7.47
C SER A 226 0.50 -5.07 7.52
N SER A 227 -0.04 -6.14 6.93
CA SER A 227 0.66 -7.43 6.87
C SER A 227 1.42 -7.65 5.57
N ASP A 228 1.02 -7.01 4.47
CA ASP A 228 1.52 -7.32 3.13
C ASP A 228 1.31 -8.80 2.77
N ALA A 229 0.20 -9.39 3.24
CA ALA A 229 -0.17 -10.75 2.85
C ALA A 229 -0.36 -10.83 1.32
N PRO A 230 0.09 -11.91 0.64
CA PRO A 230 0.57 -13.18 1.20
C PRO A 230 2.06 -13.22 1.60
N TYR A 231 2.80 -12.12 1.49
CA TYR A 231 4.24 -12.09 1.81
C TYR A 231 4.51 -12.04 3.32
N GLY A 232 3.68 -11.30 4.06
CA GLY A 232 3.61 -11.37 5.51
C GLY A 232 2.40 -12.15 6.01
N ASP A 233 2.39 -12.42 7.31
CA ASP A 233 1.29 -13.09 8.00
C ASP A 233 0.53 -12.08 8.88
N PRO A 234 -0.80 -11.89 8.68
CA PRO A 234 -1.58 -10.92 9.44
C PRO A 234 -1.52 -11.10 10.96
N TYR A 235 -1.48 -12.34 11.45
CA TYR A 235 -1.37 -12.62 12.87
C TYR A 235 -0.01 -12.15 13.41
N LEU A 236 1.08 -12.49 12.71
CA LEU A 236 2.43 -12.11 13.15
C LEU A 236 2.66 -10.60 13.13
N TYR A 237 2.16 -9.90 12.11
CA TYR A 237 2.31 -8.44 12.04
C TYR A 237 1.46 -7.72 13.07
N ARG A 238 0.27 -8.23 13.39
CA ARG A 238 -0.55 -7.72 14.47
C ARG A 238 0.17 -7.88 15.82
N GLU A 239 0.67 -9.09 16.10
CA GLU A 239 1.44 -9.38 17.32
C GLU A 239 2.68 -8.50 17.43
N LEU A 240 3.38 -8.24 16.32
CA LEU A 240 4.52 -7.32 16.29
C LEU A 240 4.11 -5.93 16.78
N VAL A 241 3.03 -5.35 16.22
CA VAL A 241 2.53 -4.02 16.60
C VAL A 241 2.13 -4.01 18.07
N GLU A 242 1.35 -4.99 18.53
CA GLU A 242 0.91 -5.08 19.94
C GLU A 242 2.11 -5.22 20.90
N PHE A 243 3.10 -6.04 20.56
CA PHE A 243 4.24 -6.33 21.42
C PHE A 243 5.21 -5.15 21.55
N VAL A 244 5.49 -4.43 20.45
CA VAL A 244 6.48 -3.34 20.47
C VAL A 244 5.89 -1.99 20.81
N SER A 245 4.56 -1.85 20.77
CA SER A 245 3.88 -0.61 21.14
C SER A 245 4.15 -0.23 22.60
N PRO A 246 4.39 1.06 22.90
CA PRO A 246 4.65 1.52 24.27
C PRO A 246 3.40 1.52 25.17
N SER A 247 2.20 1.51 24.59
CA SER A 247 0.94 1.37 25.31
C SER A 247 -0.13 0.75 24.42
N LYS A 248 -1.24 0.30 25.04
CA LYS A 248 -2.37 -0.26 24.31
C LYS A 248 -3.02 0.79 23.41
N GLU A 249 -3.13 2.03 23.87
CA GLU A 249 -3.72 3.13 23.10
C GLU A 249 -2.96 3.38 21.81
N ILE A 250 -1.63 3.32 21.83
CA ILE A 250 -0.80 3.47 20.63
C ILE A 250 -0.93 2.25 19.70
N ALA A 251 -1.05 1.04 20.26
CA ALA A 251 -1.34 -0.15 19.47
C ALA A 251 -2.70 -0.01 18.77
N ASP A 252 -3.76 0.36 19.50
CA ASP A 252 -5.11 0.53 18.96
C ASP A 252 -5.14 1.58 17.83
N MET A 253 -4.38 2.68 17.98
CA MET A 253 -4.20 3.69 16.94
C MET A 253 -3.65 3.09 15.64
N ALA A 254 -2.52 2.39 15.74
CA ALA A 254 -1.86 1.82 14.57
C ALA A 254 -2.65 0.66 13.95
N LEU A 255 -3.28 -0.18 14.79
CA LEU A 255 -4.04 -1.36 14.38
C LEU A 255 -5.33 -1.05 13.62
N GLY A 256 -5.86 0.18 13.71
CA GLY A 256 -7.06 0.50 12.94
C GLY A 256 -7.55 1.93 13.01
N ASP A 257 -7.39 2.65 14.13
CA ASP A 257 -8.01 3.98 14.26
C ASP A 257 -7.41 4.98 13.26
N ASN A 258 -6.10 4.93 13.01
CA ASN A 258 -5.43 5.83 12.07
C ASN A 258 -5.89 5.62 10.62
N ILE A 259 -5.95 4.36 10.15
CA ILE A 259 -6.41 4.08 8.78
C ILE A 259 -7.90 4.39 8.63
N LYS A 260 -8.70 4.16 9.68
CA LYS A 260 -10.11 4.53 9.71
C LYS A 260 -10.29 6.04 9.57
N GLU A 261 -9.50 6.84 10.30
CA GLU A 261 -9.53 8.30 10.17
C GLU A 261 -9.11 8.75 8.77
N LEU A 262 -8.00 8.19 8.25
CA LEU A 262 -7.46 8.53 6.93
C LEU A 262 -8.42 8.22 5.78
N LEU A 263 -9.16 7.10 5.87
CA LEU A 263 -10.06 6.63 4.82
C LEU A 263 -11.54 6.98 5.06
N HIS A 264 -11.86 7.67 6.16
CA HIS A 264 -13.22 8.03 6.55
C HIS A 264 -14.19 6.83 6.64
N LEU A 265 -13.72 5.73 7.24
CA LEU A 265 -14.48 4.48 7.43
C LEU A 265 -15.31 4.43 8.73
#